data_AF-A0A964FLC8-F1
#
_entry.id   AF-A0A964FLC8-F1
#
_cell.length_a   1.000
_cell.length_b   1.000
_cell.length_c   1.000
_cell.angle_alpha   90.00
_cell.angle_beta   90.00
_cell.angle_gamma   90.00
#
_symmetry.space_group_name_H-M   'P 1'
#
loop_
_entity.id
_entity.type
_entity.pdbx_description
1 polymer ?
#
loop_
_entity_poly.entity_id
_entity_poly.type
_entity_poly.pdbx_seq_one_letter_code
_entity_poly.pdbx_strand_id
1 'polypeptide(L)'
;MTAIQEQAIKPAPFDDLIADFNKIRSLYTVEEPLEAFKLIIEQEVMLSVILQAHSQVRELFPSERLALEVKTDPEIANWRSLWITIYTKLEVDEALAKLQTLDRTWWLDAGLVISQNKLNIDLGWE
;
A
#
# COMPACT_ATOMS: atom_id res chain seq x y z
N MET A 1 8.96 -47.82 -16.64
CA MET A 1 9.14 -46.87 -15.52
C MET A 1 8.82 -45.49 -16.08
N THR A 2 7.56 -45.05 -15.94
CA THR A 2 7.10 -43.80 -16.55
C THR A 2 7.34 -42.68 -15.54
N ALA A 3 8.21 -41.74 -15.90
CA ALA A 3 8.47 -40.55 -15.11
C ALA A 3 7.17 -39.74 -14.98
N ILE A 4 6.72 -39.51 -13.75
CA ILE A 4 5.66 -38.55 -13.46
C ILE A 4 6.29 -37.18 -13.72
N GLN A 5 5.85 -36.50 -14.78
CA GLN A 5 6.17 -35.10 -14.98
C GLN A 5 5.49 -34.31 -13.86
N GLU A 6 6.28 -33.65 -13.01
CA GLU A 6 5.82 -32.55 -12.16
C GLU A 6 5.20 -31.47 -13.06
N GLN A 7 3.89 -31.53 -13.24
CA GLN A 7 3.15 -30.38 -13.74
C GLN A 7 3.23 -29.30 -12.67
N ALA A 8 3.88 -28.19 -13.00
CA ALA A 8 3.88 -26.99 -12.18
C ALA A 8 2.43 -26.63 -11.86
N ILE A 9 2.03 -26.87 -10.61
CA ILE A 9 0.72 -26.51 -10.10
C ILE A 9 0.66 -24.99 -10.18
N LYS A 10 -0.18 -24.45 -11.09
CA LYS A 10 -0.46 -23.01 -11.06
C LYS A 10 -1.06 -22.70 -9.69
N PRO A 11 -0.51 -21.72 -8.94
CA PRO A 11 -1.09 -21.32 -7.67
C PRO A 11 -2.57 -20.99 -7.87
N ALA A 12 -3.40 -21.36 -6.89
CA ALA A 12 -4.80 -20.96 -6.94
C ALA A 12 -4.88 -19.42 -6.88
N PRO A 13 -5.93 -18.79 -7.45
CA PRO A 13 -6.08 -17.33 -7.41
C PRO A 13 -5.96 -16.72 -5.99
N PHE A 14 -6.26 -17.51 -4.96
CA PHE A 14 -6.10 -17.13 -3.56
C PHE A 14 -4.64 -17.18 -3.07
N ASP A 15 -3.84 -18.14 -3.54
CA ASP A 15 -2.42 -18.26 -3.17
C ASP A 15 -1.62 -17.07 -3.70
N ASP A 16 -1.96 -16.60 -4.91
CA ASP A 16 -1.37 -15.40 -5.51
C ASP A 16 -1.67 -14.15 -4.67
N LEU A 17 -2.93 -13.97 -4.22
CA LEU A 17 -3.32 -12.85 -3.36
C LEU A 17 -2.58 -12.87 -2.01
N ILE A 18 -2.36 -14.04 -1.43
CA ILE A 18 -1.60 -14.19 -0.18
C ILE A 18 -0.12 -13.88 -0.42
N ALA A 19 0.47 -14.37 -1.51
CA ALA A 19 1.85 -14.06 -1.87
C ALA A 19 2.04 -12.55 -2.08
N ASP A 20 1.10 -11.91 -2.76
CA ASP A 20 1.11 -10.48 -3.03
C ASP A 20 0.92 -9.64 -1.77
N PHE A 21 0.00 -10.03 -0.88
CA PHE A 21 -0.14 -9.37 0.41
C PHE A 21 1.12 -9.53 1.28
N ASN A 22 1.80 -10.68 1.22
CA ASN A 22 3.07 -10.88 1.90
C ASN A 22 4.18 -9.96 1.35
N LYS A 23 4.16 -9.62 0.05
CA LYS A 23 5.06 -8.59 -0.50
C LYS A 23 4.79 -7.24 0.15
N ILE A 24 3.52 -6.82 0.28
CA ILE A 24 3.17 -5.57 0.99
C ILE A 24 3.71 -5.59 2.42
N ARG A 25 3.52 -6.70 3.15
CA ARG A 25 4.01 -6.86 4.52
C ARG A 25 5.53 -6.85 4.67
N SER A 26 6.29 -7.13 3.61
CA SER A 26 7.74 -6.97 3.61
C SER A 26 8.21 -5.53 3.39
N LEU A 27 7.32 -4.66 2.88
CA LEU A 27 7.63 -3.28 2.50
C LEU A 27 7.06 -2.26 3.50
N TYR A 28 5.95 -2.60 4.15
CA TYR A 28 5.21 -1.76 5.08
C TYR A 28 5.02 -2.44 6.43
N THR A 29 5.04 -1.65 7.50
CA THR A 29 4.48 -2.11 8.78
C THR A 29 2.96 -2.05 8.69
N VAL A 30 2.30 -3.20 8.61
CA VAL A 30 0.84 -3.27 8.52
C VAL A 30 0.25 -3.37 9.93
N GLU A 31 -0.44 -2.32 10.37
CA GLU A 31 -1.00 -2.24 11.74
C GLU A 31 -2.20 -3.19 11.91
N GLU A 32 -3.08 -3.26 10.90
CA GLU A 32 -4.27 -4.12 10.91
C GLU A 32 -4.30 -5.06 9.70
N PRO A 33 -3.52 -6.17 9.72
CA PRO A 33 -3.33 -7.01 8.54
C PRO A 33 -4.62 -7.57 7.95
N LEU A 34 -5.59 -7.97 8.79
CA LEU A 34 -6.84 -8.54 8.32
C LEU A 34 -7.72 -7.50 7.60
N GLU A 35 -7.84 -6.31 8.17
CA GLU A 35 -8.65 -5.24 7.58
C GLU A 35 -7.99 -4.63 6.35
N ALA A 36 -6.66 -4.46 6.38
CA ALA A 36 -5.88 -4.04 5.22
C ALA A 36 -6.04 -5.04 4.06
N PHE A 37 -5.93 -6.35 4.34
CA PHE A 37 -6.12 -7.38 3.31
C PHE A 37 -7.51 -7.32 2.68
N LYS A 38 -8.58 -7.18 3.48
CA LYS A 38 -9.96 -7.03 2.98
C LYS A 38 -10.09 -5.84 2.02
N LEU A 39 -9.53 -4.67 2.39
CA LEU A 39 -9.57 -3.49 1.53
C LEU A 39 -8.74 -3.65 0.24
N ILE A 40 -7.63 -4.37 0.31
CA ILE A 40 -6.77 -4.61 -0.86
C ILE A 40 -7.47 -5.53 -1.87
N ILE A 41 -8.15 -6.58 -1.40
CA ILE A 41 -8.86 -7.50 -2.31
C ILE A 41 -10.19 -6.93 -2.84
N GLU A 42 -10.72 -5.83 -2.27
CA GLU A 42 -11.91 -5.14 -2.80
C GLU A 42 -11.67 -4.54 -4.19
N GLN A 43 -10.42 -4.21 -4.53
CA GLN A 43 -10.04 -3.59 -5.81
C GLN A 43 -8.74 -4.20 -6.31
N GLU A 44 -8.78 -4.94 -7.43
CA GLU A 44 -7.59 -5.60 -8.00
C GLU A 44 -6.41 -4.63 -8.24
N VAL A 45 -6.72 -3.37 -8.56
CA VAL A 45 -5.71 -2.34 -8.85
C VAL A 45 -4.97 -1.88 -7.58
N MET A 46 -5.57 -2.07 -6.40
CA MET A 46 -5.08 -1.57 -5.11
C MET A 46 -3.68 -2.08 -4.80
N LEU A 47 -3.47 -3.39 -4.98
CA LEU A 47 -2.18 -4.03 -4.78
C LEU A 47 -1.08 -3.37 -5.64
N SER A 48 -1.35 -3.22 -6.93
CA SER A 48 -0.38 -2.65 -7.88
C SER A 48 -0.02 -1.21 -7.50
N VAL A 49 -1.01 -0.41 -7.09
CA VAL A 49 -0.78 0.97 -6.66
C VAL A 49 0.02 1.04 -5.36
N ILE A 50 -0.24 0.17 -4.37
CA ILE A 50 0.53 0.13 -3.11
C ILE A 50 2.00 -0.26 -3.36
N LEU A 51 2.25 -1.19 -4.28
CA LEU A 51 3.62 -1.57 -4.65
C LEU A 51 4.34 -0.45 -5.38
N GLN A 52 3.65 0.26 -6.28
CA GLN A 52 4.21 1.45 -6.94
C GLN A 52 4.46 2.58 -5.94
N ALA A 53 3.54 2.81 -5.01
CA ALA A 53 3.67 3.79 -3.94
C ALA A 53 4.97 3.59 -3.18
N HIS A 54 5.30 2.34 -2.85
CA HIS A 54 6.55 2.03 -2.16
C HIS A 54 7.77 2.51 -2.97
N SER A 55 7.82 2.17 -4.26
CA SER A 55 8.92 2.59 -5.14
C SER A 55 9.06 4.11 -5.17
N GLN A 56 7.94 4.82 -5.38
CA GLN A 56 7.92 6.27 -5.52
C GLN A 56 8.25 6.99 -4.21
N VAL A 57 7.74 6.49 -3.09
CA VAL A 57 8.08 7.00 -1.76
C VAL A 57 9.56 6.81 -1.47
N ARG A 58 10.15 5.66 -1.82
CA ARG A 58 11.58 5.40 -1.58
C ARG A 58 12.53 6.28 -2.37
N GLU A 59 12.09 6.88 -3.49
CA GLU A 59 12.89 7.87 -4.21
C GLU A 59 13.06 9.19 -3.43
N LEU A 60 12.09 9.53 -2.57
CA LEU A 60 12.08 10.78 -1.79
C LEU A 60 12.42 10.57 -0.30
N PHE A 61 12.01 9.42 0.23
CA PHE A 61 12.11 8.94 1.60
C PHE A 61 12.81 7.57 1.62
N PRO A 62 14.15 7.54 1.47
CA PRO A 62 14.88 6.30 1.24
C PRO A 62 14.86 5.34 2.44
N SER A 63 14.85 5.85 3.66
CA SER A 63 15.07 5.05 4.88
C SER A 63 13.91 5.07 5.88
N GLU A 64 12.93 5.93 5.63
CA GLU A 64 11.81 6.17 6.51
C GLU A 64 10.96 4.91 6.70
N ARG A 65 10.36 4.81 7.89
CA ARG A 65 9.42 3.74 8.19
C ARG A 65 8.12 4.05 7.47
N LEU A 66 7.62 3.07 6.73
CA LEU A 66 6.32 3.16 6.07
C LEU A 66 5.35 2.26 6.80
N ALA A 67 4.21 2.80 7.22
CA ALA A 67 3.11 2.03 7.79
C ALA A 67 1.92 1.99 6.84
N LEU A 68 1.20 0.88 6.90
CA LEU A 68 -0.07 0.71 6.20
C LEU A 68 -1.16 0.59 7.26
N GLU A 69 -1.97 1.63 7.35
CA GLU A 69 -2.95 1.83 8.41
C GLU A 69 -4.36 1.79 7.81
N VAL A 70 -5.31 1.23 8.56
CA VAL A 70 -6.73 1.30 8.22
C VAL A 70 -7.35 2.39 9.08
N LYS A 71 -7.87 3.44 8.45
CA LYS A 71 -8.62 4.48 9.15
C LYS A 71 -10.10 4.29 8.95
N THR A 72 -10.86 4.47 10.03
CA THR A 72 -12.32 4.44 10.06
C THR A 72 -12.84 5.81 10.43
N ASP A 73 -14.01 6.16 9.89
CA ASP A 73 -14.70 7.41 10.21
C ASP A 73 -15.92 7.05 11.07
N PRO A 74 -15.99 7.49 12.34
CA PRO A 74 -17.11 7.18 13.21
C PRO A 74 -18.42 7.87 12.78
N GLU A 75 -18.36 8.94 12.00
CA GLU A 75 -19.53 9.67 11.50
C GLU A 75 -20.14 8.98 10.28
N ILE A 76 -19.36 8.20 9.52
CA ILE A 76 -19.81 7.48 8.32
C ILE A 76 -19.78 5.98 8.57
N ALA A 77 -20.96 5.39 8.76
CA ALA A 77 -21.09 3.95 8.99
C ALA A 77 -20.39 3.11 7.92
N ASN A 78 -19.53 2.19 8.36
CA ASN A 78 -18.72 1.28 7.53
C ASN A 78 -17.67 1.97 6.63
N TRP A 79 -17.39 3.25 6.82
CA TRP A 79 -16.31 3.90 6.08
C TRP A 79 -14.95 3.42 6.58
N ARG A 80 -14.15 2.94 5.62
CA ARG A 80 -12.81 2.42 5.82
C ARG A 80 -11.94 2.85 4.65
N SER A 81 -10.77 3.40 4.96
CA SER A 81 -9.75 3.78 4.00
C SER A 81 -8.41 3.21 4.41
N LEU A 82 -7.59 2.86 3.43
CA LEU A 82 -6.20 2.52 3.62
C LEU A 82 -5.35 3.80 3.58
N TRP A 83 -4.35 3.88 4.45
CA TRP A 83 -3.45 5.02 4.57
C TRP A 83 -2.01 4.51 4.59
N ILE A 84 -1.19 5.04 3.69
CA ILE A 84 0.26 4.86 3.72
C ILE A 84 0.83 6.03 4.50
N THR A 85 1.25 5.77 5.74
CA THR A 85 1.86 6.78 6.60
C THR A 85 3.37 6.69 6.50
N ILE A 86 4.01 7.77 6.06
CA ILE A 86 5.46 7.90 5.97
C ILE A 86 5.95 8.53 7.27
N TYR A 87 6.57 7.73 8.14
CA TYR A 87 7.12 8.20 9.40
C TYR A 87 8.51 8.78 9.18
N THR A 88 8.62 10.10 9.38
CA THR A 88 9.85 10.85 9.11
C THR A 88 10.29 11.67 10.32
N LYS A 89 11.60 11.95 10.37
CA LYS A 89 12.25 12.84 11.35
C LYS A 89 12.75 14.12 10.70
N LEU A 90 12.41 14.33 9.43
CA LEU A 90 12.71 15.56 8.72
C LEU A 90 11.89 16.71 9.29
N GLU A 91 12.40 17.92 9.11
CA GLU A 91 11.64 19.12 9.44
C GLU A 91 10.33 19.16 8.65
N VAL A 92 9.28 19.70 9.26
CA VAL A 92 7.92 19.70 8.70
C VAL A 92 7.90 20.27 7.28
N ASP A 93 8.60 21.38 7.05
CA ASP A 93 8.66 22.03 5.73
C ASP A 93 9.35 21.15 4.69
N GLU A 94 10.40 20.42 5.06
CA GLU A 94 11.11 19.51 4.15
C GLU A 94 10.25 18.28 3.83
N ALA A 95 9.65 17.67 4.85
CA ALA A 95 8.76 16.53 4.69
C ALA A 95 7.56 16.87 3.80
N LEU A 96 6.95 18.04 4.02
CA LEU A 96 5.83 18.53 3.23
C LEU A 96 6.24 18.82 1.78
N ALA A 97 7.41 19.43 1.54
CA ALA A 97 7.90 19.68 0.19
C ALA A 97 8.14 18.38 -0.59
N LYS A 98 8.67 17.34 0.07
CA LYS A 98 8.82 16.01 -0.51
C LYS A 98 7.47 15.35 -0.79
N LEU A 99 6.51 15.41 0.13
CA LEU A 99 5.16 14.89 -0.10
C LEU A 99 4.47 15.59 -1.28
N GLN A 100 4.55 16.92 -1.36
CA GLN A 100 4.01 17.67 -2.49
C GLN A 100 4.67 17.29 -3.83
N THR A 101 5.96 16.94 -3.78
CA THR A 101 6.67 16.44 -4.97
C THR A 101 6.11 15.09 -5.37
N LEU A 102 5.99 14.13 -4.44
CA LEU A 102 5.36 12.83 -4.67
C LEU A 102 3.96 12.97 -5.27
N ASP A 103 3.18 13.90 -4.72
CA ASP A 103 1.82 14.14 -5.16
C ASP A 103 1.78 14.56 -6.63
N ARG A 104 2.58 15.57 -6.97
CA ARG A 104 2.63 16.15 -8.31
C ARG A 104 3.27 15.25 -9.34
N THR A 105 4.21 14.39 -8.96
CA THR A 105 4.94 13.54 -9.91
C THR A 105 4.23 12.23 -10.20
N TRP A 106 3.45 11.71 -9.25
CA TRP A 106 2.86 10.38 -9.39
C TRP A 106 1.47 10.24 -8.78
N TRP A 107 1.24 10.68 -7.54
CA TRP A 107 0.01 10.36 -6.83
C TRP A 107 -1.24 10.96 -7.50
N LEU A 108 -1.15 12.16 -8.07
CA LEU A 108 -2.28 12.81 -8.76
C LEU A 108 -2.81 11.99 -9.95
N ASP A 109 -1.94 11.26 -10.65
CA ASP A 109 -2.33 10.40 -11.76
C ASP A 109 -2.71 9.00 -11.27
N ALA A 110 -1.90 8.42 -10.38
CA ALA A 110 -2.09 7.06 -9.87
C ALA A 110 -3.33 6.94 -8.97
N GLY A 111 -3.67 7.98 -8.22
CA GLY A 111 -4.86 8.02 -7.36
C GLY A 111 -6.17 7.96 -8.15
N LEU A 112 -6.18 8.33 -9.44
CA LEU A 112 -7.39 8.34 -10.27
C LEU A 112 -7.90 6.93 -10.59
N VAL A 113 -7.03 5.92 -10.56
CA VAL A 113 -7.45 4.52 -10.78
C VAL A 113 -8.01 3.87 -9.52
N ILE A 114 -7.81 4.48 -8.36
CA ILE A 114 -8.37 4.04 -7.09
C ILE A 114 -9.70 4.74 -6.86
N SER A 115 -10.69 4.00 -6.37
CA SER A 115 -11.96 4.62 -5.96
C SER A 115 -11.68 5.71 -4.92
N GLN A 116 -12.23 6.91 -5.13
CA GLN A 116 -11.93 8.08 -4.31
C GLN A 116 -11.96 7.76 -2.81
N ASN A 117 -10.91 8.19 -2.10
CA ASN A 117 -10.72 8.06 -0.66
C ASN A 117 -10.52 6.62 -0.14
N LYS A 118 -10.20 5.63 -0.99
CA LYS A 118 -9.90 4.25 -0.53
C LYS A 118 -8.43 4.02 -0.19
N LEU A 119 -7.53 4.79 -0.80
CA LEU A 119 -6.11 4.80 -0.50
C LEU A 119 -5.65 6.26 -0.39
N ASN A 120 -4.85 6.57 0.62
CA ASN A 120 -4.28 7.89 0.84
C ASN A 120 -2.82 7.75 1.27
N ILE A 121 -2.03 8.80 1.09
CA ILE A 121 -0.64 8.89 1.55
C ILE A 121 -0.54 10.10 2.49
N ASP A 122 0.12 9.92 3.63
CA ASP A 122 0.22 10.94 4.67
C ASP A 122 1.57 10.88 5.37
N LEU A 123 1.89 11.93 6.12
CA LEU A 123 3.10 12.03 6.93
C LEU A 123 2.80 11.72 8.40
N GLY A 124 3.67 10.94 9.02
CA GLY A 124 3.73 10.73 10.45
C GLY A 124 5.08 11.19 11.01
N TRP A 125 5.12 11.51 12.30
CA TRP A 125 6.34 11.91 12.99
C TRP A 125 6.76 10.88 14.02
N GLU A 126 8.06 10.59 14.07
CA GLU A 126 8.72 9.69 15.04
C GLU A 126 9.57 10.43 16.08
#